data_AF-S9U5J1-F1
#
_entry.id   AF-S9U5J1-F1
#
_cell.length_a   1.000
_cell.length_b   1.000
_cell.length_c   1.000
_cell.angle_alpha   90.00
_cell.angle_beta   90.00
_cell.angle_gamma   90.00
#
_symmetry.space_group_name_H-M   'P 1'
#
loop_
_entity.id
_entity.type
_entity.pdbx_description
1 polymer ?
#
loop_
_entity_poly.entity_id
_entity_poly.type
_entity_poly.pdbx_seq_one_letter_code
_entity_poly.pdbx_strand_id
1 'polypeptide(L)'
;MNVSGCWRSIIVDNYLPILGNQPRFARSAKDPCELWVSMMEKAYAKRSKAYSNMASGDPLLAIRDLTGFPTCRLDAKFQESVADRAQSDAFFDRLLACCENGHLILFSTPGSSDGRSKSPRYAENGVLIGYAYGVLRVARVGDERLVQLRDPWASGAHWKGRWAPGADAWARCPAAGPCFPQHGPQDASFVLDWEEACRFFVGCGVVFNHYHYIDYRIPFVFQGGVAGLCLEVAVTEPTALTVVLSQADRRGSRTHEAYAPIMLSLARQTAPDTAAYTLIANSAADLEVLGQDFTFLQGRDIYLMYTFLPEHSPYLVVPRRLVQPGDGPALPCVLGVLSQLPFTPYGQVQVRLKKLSDENSVFHNATTFTNDAADVTMSFQIKKNAATLTEVTSSTLN
;
A
#
# COMPACT_ATOMS: atom_id res chain seq x y z
N MET A 1 -10.34 11.38 3.42
CA MET A 1 -9.17 10.49 3.65
C MET A 1 -9.65 9.15 4.17
N ASN A 2 -8.88 8.08 3.95
CA ASN A 2 -9.08 6.79 4.59
C ASN A 2 -8.49 6.83 6.02
N VAL A 3 -9.34 6.63 7.03
CA VAL A 3 -9.01 6.66 8.45
C VAL A 3 -9.40 5.30 9.04
N SER A 4 -8.40 4.53 9.48
CA SER A 4 -8.61 3.21 10.08
C SER A 4 -9.41 2.25 9.18
N GLY A 5 -9.20 2.32 7.86
CA GLY A 5 -9.88 1.48 6.88
C GLY A 5 -11.13 2.10 6.26
N CYS A 6 -11.73 3.13 6.86
CA CYS A 6 -12.96 3.76 6.35
C CYS A 6 -12.72 5.17 5.80
N TRP A 7 -13.51 5.57 4.81
CA TRP A 7 -13.48 6.93 4.27
C TRP A 7 -14.18 7.91 5.21
N ARG A 8 -13.49 9.01 5.51
CA ARG A 8 -13.96 10.11 6.36
C ARG A 8 -13.64 11.46 5.73
N SER A 9 -14.58 12.39 5.84
CA SER A 9 -14.38 13.81 5.54
C SER A 9 -13.75 14.51 6.73
N ILE A 10 -12.64 15.21 6.52
CA ILE A 10 -11.94 15.97 7.56
C ILE A 10 -12.05 17.45 7.23
N ILE A 11 -12.84 18.16 8.01
CA ILE A 11 -13.05 19.60 7.86
C ILE A 11 -12.00 20.33 8.69
N VAL A 12 -11.30 21.29 8.09
CA VAL A 12 -10.32 22.15 8.76
C VAL A 12 -10.64 23.61 8.47
N ASP A 13 -10.38 24.47 9.44
CA ASP A 13 -10.39 25.93 9.25
C ASP A 13 -9.11 26.39 8.52
N ASN A 14 -9.01 27.69 8.24
CA ASN A 14 -7.91 28.32 7.53
C ASN A 14 -6.77 28.87 8.41
N TYR A 15 -6.77 28.63 9.74
CA TYR A 15 -5.66 29.04 10.60
C TYR A 15 -4.45 28.11 10.43
N LEU A 16 -3.35 28.62 9.90
CA LEU A 16 -2.11 27.86 9.72
C LEU A 16 -1.04 28.30 10.73
N PRO A 17 -0.20 27.37 11.23
CA PRO A 17 0.99 27.75 12.00
C PRO A 17 1.96 28.54 11.12
N ILE A 18 2.23 29.80 11.50
CA ILE A 18 3.11 30.72 10.78
C ILE A 18 4.40 30.94 11.58
N LEU A 19 5.54 30.94 10.90
CA LEU A 19 6.82 31.41 11.43
C LEU A 19 7.51 32.26 10.37
N GLY A 20 7.95 33.47 10.73
CA GLY A 20 8.60 34.38 9.78
C GLY A 20 7.70 34.76 8.59
N ASN A 21 6.42 35.04 8.86
CA ASN A 21 5.39 35.41 7.85
C ASN A 21 5.14 34.36 6.76
N GLN A 22 5.51 33.10 6.99
CA GLN A 22 5.21 32.01 6.07
C GLN A 22 4.70 30.78 6.84
N PRO A 23 3.92 29.89 6.19
CA PRO A 23 3.56 28.60 6.78
C PRO A 23 4.82 27.87 7.25
N ARG A 24 4.78 27.37 8.49
CA ARG A 24 5.93 26.71 9.13
C ARG A 24 6.18 25.31 8.58
N PHE A 25 5.12 24.60 8.21
CA PHE A 25 5.16 23.22 7.77
C PHE A 25 5.08 23.12 6.23
N ALA A 26 4.51 22.05 5.68
CA ALA A 26 4.46 21.79 4.25
C ALA A 26 3.79 22.95 3.49
N ARG A 27 4.45 23.38 2.41
CA ARG A 27 4.08 24.56 1.61
C ARG A 27 4.67 24.44 0.22
N SER A 28 4.10 25.16 -0.73
CA SER A 28 4.73 25.32 -2.04
C SER A 28 5.99 26.19 -1.92
N ALA A 29 7.07 25.74 -2.56
CA ALA A 29 8.30 26.50 -2.64
C ALA A 29 8.24 27.61 -3.69
N LYS A 30 7.37 27.45 -4.71
CA LYS A 30 7.30 28.35 -5.87
C LYS A 30 6.21 29.41 -5.71
N ASP A 31 5.04 29.01 -5.21
CA ASP A 31 3.89 29.89 -5.08
C ASP A 31 3.36 29.91 -3.64
N PRO A 32 3.62 30.99 -2.86
CA PRO A 32 3.08 31.14 -1.51
C PRO A 32 1.55 31.11 -1.43
N CYS A 33 0.84 31.36 -2.53
CA CYS A 33 -0.62 31.29 -2.61
C CYS A 33 -1.15 29.86 -2.83
N GLU A 34 -0.29 28.89 -3.15
CA GLU A 34 -0.64 27.48 -3.30
C GLU A 34 -0.78 26.80 -1.92
N LEU A 35 -1.88 27.11 -1.24
CA LEU A 35 -2.13 26.69 0.15
C LEU A 35 -2.65 25.25 0.31
N TRP A 36 -3.00 24.56 -0.78
CA TRP A 36 -3.61 23.23 -0.71
C TRP A 36 -2.69 22.21 0.00
N VAL A 37 -1.37 22.33 -0.15
CA VAL A 37 -0.38 21.48 0.51
C VAL A 37 -0.44 21.66 2.03
N SER A 38 -0.44 22.92 2.50
CA SER A 38 -0.54 23.25 3.92
C SER A 38 -1.88 22.83 4.51
N MET A 39 -2.97 22.97 3.76
CA MET A 39 -4.30 22.56 4.19
C MET A 39 -4.43 21.02 4.25
N MET A 40 -3.83 20.30 3.30
CA MET A 40 -3.79 18.84 3.29
C MET A 40 -3.01 18.31 4.49
N GLU A 41 -1.82 18.85 4.74
CA GLU A 41 -1.02 18.46 5.91
C GLU A 41 -1.76 18.77 7.22
N LYS A 42 -2.43 19.93 7.32
CA LYS A 42 -3.26 20.26 8.49
C LYS A 42 -4.38 19.24 8.70
N ALA A 43 -5.07 18.84 7.64
CA ALA A 43 -6.12 17.83 7.72
C ALA A 43 -5.56 16.49 8.20
N TYR A 44 -4.37 16.12 7.72
CA TYR A 44 -3.67 14.92 8.16
C TYR A 44 -3.22 15.03 9.63
N ALA A 45 -2.72 16.19 10.07
CA ALA A 45 -2.36 16.46 11.45
C ALA A 45 -3.56 16.37 12.39
N LYS A 46 -4.71 16.91 11.97
CA LYS A 46 -5.98 16.80 12.71
C LYS A 46 -6.39 15.34 12.88
N ARG A 47 -6.28 14.53 11.82
CA ARG A 47 -6.50 13.07 11.90
C ARG A 47 -5.56 12.40 12.90
N SER A 48 -4.27 12.74 12.85
CA SER A 48 -3.24 12.23 13.77
C SER A 48 -3.27 12.88 15.15
N LYS A 49 -4.25 13.75 15.45
CA LYS A 49 -4.46 14.50 16.69
C LYS A 49 -3.44 15.62 16.99
N ALA A 50 -2.32 15.70 16.28
CA ALA A 50 -1.33 16.77 16.39
C ALA A 50 -0.34 16.72 15.22
N TYR A 51 0.29 17.86 14.90
CA TYR A 51 1.38 17.91 13.91
C TYR A 51 2.58 17.03 14.32
N SER A 52 2.92 17.02 15.61
CA SER A 52 4.03 16.22 16.14
C SER A 52 3.86 14.71 15.92
N ASN A 53 2.61 14.22 15.88
CA ASN A 53 2.31 12.80 15.69
C ASN A 53 2.51 12.32 14.25
N MET A 54 2.75 13.23 13.32
CA MET A 54 3.09 12.92 11.92
C MET A 54 4.60 12.74 11.71
N ALA A 55 5.43 13.13 12.67
CA ALA A 55 6.87 13.04 12.56
C ALA A 55 7.32 11.57 12.39
N SER A 56 8.30 11.34 11.50
CA SER A 56 8.89 10.02 11.25
C SER A 56 7.89 8.94 10.79
N GLY A 57 6.89 9.32 9.99
CA GLY A 57 5.91 8.40 9.43
C GLY A 57 6.40 7.65 8.18
N ASP A 58 5.87 6.45 7.98
CA ASP A 58 5.99 5.71 6.73
C ASP A 58 5.20 6.40 5.58
N PRO A 59 5.86 6.82 4.49
CA PRO A 59 5.21 7.45 3.35
C PRO A 59 4.20 6.53 2.64
N LEU A 60 4.41 5.21 2.60
CA LEU A 60 3.44 4.28 2.01
C LEU A 60 2.12 4.31 2.76
N LEU A 61 2.17 4.33 4.10
CA LEU A 61 0.97 4.42 4.92
C LEU A 61 0.26 5.76 4.72
N ALA A 62 1.01 6.85 4.54
CA ALA A 62 0.44 8.16 4.25
C ALA A 62 -0.27 8.18 2.89
N ILE A 63 0.36 7.66 1.83
CA ILE A 63 -0.26 7.56 0.50
C ILE A 63 -1.49 6.66 0.57
N ARG A 64 -1.43 5.51 1.27
CA ARG A 64 -2.58 4.65 1.51
C ARG A 64 -3.71 5.44 2.17
N ASP A 65 -3.42 6.24 3.19
CA ASP A 65 -4.46 6.99 3.90
C ASP A 65 -5.09 8.11 3.05
N LEU A 66 -4.36 8.62 2.06
CA LEU A 66 -4.88 9.59 1.09
C LEU A 66 -5.69 8.91 -0.03
N THR A 67 -5.25 7.76 -0.52
CA THR A 67 -5.73 7.12 -1.76
C THR A 67 -6.64 5.91 -1.53
N GLY A 68 -6.46 5.19 -0.44
CA GLY A 68 -7.05 3.87 -0.17
C GLY A 68 -6.35 2.71 -0.88
N PHE A 69 -5.28 2.99 -1.65
CA PHE A 69 -4.63 2.01 -2.51
C PHE A 69 -3.81 0.98 -1.73
N PRO A 70 -3.68 -0.24 -2.26
CA PRO A 70 -2.80 -1.25 -1.69
C PRO A 70 -1.35 -0.83 -1.74
N THR A 71 -0.60 -1.15 -0.69
CA THR A 71 0.83 -0.86 -0.59
C THR A 71 1.62 -2.09 -0.23
N CYS A 72 2.85 -2.18 -0.73
CA CYS A 72 3.76 -3.26 -0.42
C CYS A 72 5.15 -2.70 -0.10
N ARG A 73 5.75 -3.22 0.97
CA ARG A 73 7.15 -2.96 1.32
C ARG A 73 8.02 -4.05 0.72
N LEU A 74 9.00 -3.64 -0.06
CA LEU A 74 9.94 -4.51 -0.75
C LEU A 74 11.36 -4.34 -0.24
N ASP A 75 11.55 -3.83 0.99
CA ASP A 75 12.86 -3.54 1.57
C ASP A 75 13.77 -4.78 1.60
N ALA A 76 13.25 -5.96 1.99
CA ALA A 76 14.00 -7.21 1.98
C ALA A 76 14.45 -7.61 0.56
N LYS A 77 13.51 -7.61 -0.40
CA LYS A 77 13.79 -7.91 -1.81
C LYS A 77 14.76 -6.91 -2.43
N PHE A 78 14.68 -5.64 -2.03
CA PHE A 78 15.63 -4.62 -2.44
C PHE A 78 17.03 -4.96 -1.92
N GLN A 79 17.19 -5.33 -0.64
CA GLN A 79 18.51 -5.71 -0.10
C GLN A 79 19.07 -6.99 -0.76
N GLU A 80 18.22 -7.98 -1.03
CA GLU A 80 18.57 -9.19 -1.79
C GLU A 80 19.10 -8.84 -3.19
N SER A 81 18.44 -7.89 -3.88
CA SER A 81 18.84 -7.39 -5.20
C SER A 81 20.23 -6.72 -5.24
N VAL A 82 20.76 -6.31 -4.08
CA VAL A 82 22.13 -5.75 -3.95
C VAL A 82 23.18 -6.86 -3.86
N ALA A 83 22.81 -8.04 -3.35
CA ALA A 83 23.75 -9.13 -3.07
C ALA A 83 24.00 -10.04 -4.28
N ASP A 84 23.00 -10.24 -5.14
CA ASP A 84 23.07 -11.16 -6.28
C ASP A 84 22.66 -10.50 -7.60
N ARG A 85 23.39 -10.77 -8.68
CA ARG A 85 23.15 -10.14 -9.98
C ARG A 85 21.83 -10.56 -10.61
N ALA A 86 21.48 -11.85 -10.55
CA ALA A 86 20.25 -12.35 -11.15
C ALA A 86 19.01 -11.79 -10.41
N GLN A 87 19.08 -11.73 -9.07
CA GLN A 87 18.07 -11.07 -8.25
C GLN A 87 18.00 -9.57 -8.53
N SER A 88 19.14 -8.92 -8.78
CA SER A 88 19.22 -7.52 -9.20
C SER A 88 18.44 -7.26 -10.50
N ASP A 89 18.68 -8.09 -11.51
CA ASP A 89 18.01 -7.96 -12.81
C ASP A 89 16.50 -8.24 -12.70
N ALA A 90 16.11 -9.31 -11.99
CA ALA A 90 14.70 -9.63 -11.78
C ALA A 90 13.95 -8.53 -10.98
N PHE A 91 14.60 -7.95 -9.97
CA PHE A 91 14.00 -6.86 -9.20
C PHE A 91 13.87 -5.58 -10.03
N PHE A 92 14.88 -5.25 -10.85
CA PHE A 92 14.79 -4.11 -11.77
C PHE A 92 13.65 -4.29 -12.79
N ASP A 93 13.50 -5.49 -13.37
CA ASP A 93 12.41 -5.77 -14.32
C ASP A 93 11.03 -5.68 -13.65
N ARG A 94 10.92 -6.07 -12.38
CA ARG A 94 9.71 -5.85 -11.59
C ARG A 94 9.40 -4.36 -11.40
N LEU A 95 10.40 -3.53 -11.08
CA LEU A 95 10.20 -2.09 -10.94
C LEU A 95 9.81 -1.44 -12.28
N LEU A 96 10.38 -1.91 -13.39
CA LEU A 96 9.99 -1.48 -14.73
C LEU A 96 8.52 -1.78 -14.98
N ALA A 97 8.07 -3.02 -14.75
CA ALA A 97 6.68 -3.41 -14.90
C ALA A 97 5.73 -2.59 -13.98
N CYS A 98 6.12 -2.36 -12.73
CA CYS A 98 5.36 -1.49 -11.81
C CYS A 98 5.23 -0.06 -12.37
N CYS A 99 6.30 0.51 -12.91
CA CYS A 99 6.31 1.85 -13.47
C CYS A 99 5.44 1.92 -14.74
N GLU A 100 5.53 0.93 -15.64
CA GLU A 100 4.72 0.82 -16.86
C GLU A 100 3.23 0.65 -16.56
N ASN A 101 2.88 -0.08 -15.50
CA ASN A 101 1.50 -0.22 -14.99
C ASN A 101 1.01 1.02 -14.23
N GLY A 102 1.80 2.10 -14.17
CA GLY A 102 1.45 3.35 -13.51
C GLY A 102 1.33 3.24 -11.98
N HIS A 103 1.99 2.25 -11.36
CA HIS A 103 2.11 2.14 -9.91
C HIS A 103 3.12 3.18 -9.39
N LEU A 104 2.92 3.64 -8.15
CA LEU A 104 3.85 4.59 -7.54
C LEU A 104 4.95 3.81 -6.83
N ILE A 105 6.21 4.14 -7.10
CA ILE A 105 7.37 3.52 -6.46
C ILE A 105 8.08 4.57 -5.62
N LEU A 106 8.50 4.19 -4.42
CA LEU A 106 9.25 5.01 -3.49
C LEU A 106 10.56 4.34 -3.14
N PHE A 107 11.66 5.08 -3.17
CA PHE A 107 12.92 4.65 -2.55
C PHE A 107 13.16 5.40 -1.25
N SER A 108 13.71 4.72 -0.25
CA SER A 108 14.04 5.32 1.04
C SER A 108 15.53 5.26 1.33
N THR A 109 16.04 6.37 1.86
CA THR A 109 17.40 6.47 2.39
C THR A 109 17.44 6.01 3.85
N PRO A 110 18.61 5.60 4.38
CA PRO A 110 18.69 5.15 5.76
C PRO A 110 18.22 6.24 6.75
N GLY A 111 17.51 5.83 7.79
CA GLY A 111 17.13 6.74 8.88
C GLY A 111 18.34 7.16 9.72
N SER A 112 18.18 8.20 10.55
CA SER A 112 19.27 8.73 11.39
C SER A 112 19.84 7.72 12.41
N SER A 113 19.09 6.68 12.75
CA SER A 113 19.54 5.57 13.61
C SER A 113 20.35 4.51 12.88
N ASP A 114 20.29 4.47 11.55
CA ASP A 114 21.03 3.52 10.73
C ASP A 114 22.49 3.99 10.59
N GLY A 115 23.46 3.13 10.87
CA GLY A 115 24.88 3.46 10.76
C GLY A 115 25.31 3.93 9.36
N ARG A 116 24.60 3.47 8.32
CA ARG A 116 24.83 3.89 6.92
C ARG A 116 24.63 5.39 6.74
N SER A 117 23.75 6.02 7.51
CA SER A 117 23.48 7.46 7.46
C SER A 117 24.71 8.33 7.77
N LYS A 118 25.72 7.80 8.46
CA LYS A 118 26.94 8.55 8.81
C LYS A 118 27.91 8.73 7.63
N SER A 119 27.66 8.08 6.50
CA SER A 119 28.54 8.14 5.35
C SER A 119 28.51 9.52 4.70
N PRO A 120 29.67 10.15 4.42
CA PRO A 120 29.71 11.47 3.80
C PRO A 120 29.16 11.47 2.36
N ARG A 121 29.08 10.30 1.71
CA ARG A 121 28.56 10.10 0.35
C ARG A 121 27.23 10.82 0.11
N TYR A 122 26.34 10.83 1.10
CA TYR A 122 25.01 11.43 0.97
C TYR A 122 25.12 12.94 0.76
N ALA A 123 25.86 13.63 1.63
CA ALA A 123 26.09 15.06 1.53
C ALA A 123 26.93 15.42 0.29
N GLU A 124 27.95 14.61 -0.04
CA GLU A 124 28.83 14.82 -1.19
C GLU A 124 28.06 14.75 -2.52
N ASN A 125 27.13 13.79 -2.63
CA ASN A 125 26.33 13.56 -3.84
C ASN A 125 24.96 14.27 -3.85
N GLY A 126 24.61 15.02 -2.80
CA GLY A 126 23.36 15.77 -2.74
C GLY A 126 22.10 14.92 -2.48
N VAL A 127 22.23 13.82 -1.73
CA VAL A 127 21.13 12.93 -1.33
C VAL A 127 20.81 13.13 0.15
N LEU A 128 19.57 13.47 0.48
CA LEU A 128 19.07 13.60 1.85
C LEU A 128 18.86 12.24 2.54
N ILE A 129 19.28 12.17 3.80
CA ILE A 129 19.14 11.02 4.71
C ILE A 129 17.78 11.05 5.42
N GLY A 130 17.26 9.87 5.78
CA GLY A 130 15.98 9.74 6.50
C GLY A 130 14.79 10.16 5.65
N TYR A 131 14.89 9.92 4.35
CA TYR A 131 14.03 10.55 3.36
C TYR A 131 13.49 9.54 2.35
N ALA A 132 12.35 9.85 1.75
CA ALA A 132 11.73 9.05 0.70
C ALA A 132 11.62 9.84 -0.61
N TYR A 133 12.04 9.21 -1.70
CA TYR A 133 12.06 9.78 -3.04
C TYR A 133 11.04 9.06 -3.89
N GLY A 134 10.21 9.82 -4.60
CA GLY A 134 9.31 9.28 -5.60
C GLY A 134 10.09 8.91 -6.86
N VAL A 135 9.91 7.68 -7.34
CA VAL A 135 10.41 7.27 -8.65
C VAL A 135 9.46 7.81 -9.71
N LEU A 136 10.00 8.58 -10.64
CA LEU A 136 9.27 9.14 -11.78
C LEU A 136 9.30 8.20 -12.98
N ARG A 137 10.44 7.53 -13.19
CA ARG A 137 10.65 6.67 -14.35
C ARG A 137 11.70 5.59 -14.07
N VAL A 138 11.49 4.41 -14.65
CA VAL A 138 12.45 3.31 -14.72
C VAL A 138 12.57 2.93 -16.19
N ALA A 139 13.79 2.76 -16.71
CA ALA A 139 13.98 2.31 -18.10
C ALA A 139 15.31 1.59 -18.32
N ARG A 140 15.31 0.66 -19.28
CA ARG A 140 16.53 0.10 -19.89
C ARG A 140 16.85 0.89 -21.16
N VAL A 141 18.06 1.43 -21.27
CA VAL A 141 18.51 2.18 -22.45
C VAL A 141 19.86 1.63 -22.90
N GLY A 142 19.84 0.80 -23.94
CA GLY A 142 21.00 -0.03 -24.28
C GLY A 142 21.33 -0.98 -23.13
N ASP A 143 22.57 -0.94 -22.66
CA ASP A 143 23.03 -1.72 -21.51
C ASP A 143 22.80 -1.02 -20.16
N GLU A 144 22.34 0.23 -20.16
CA GLU A 144 22.18 1.03 -18.94
C GLU A 144 20.78 0.81 -18.32
N ARG A 145 20.76 0.60 -17.00
CA ARG A 145 19.54 0.48 -16.18
C ARG A 145 19.37 1.77 -15.39
N LEU A 146 18.42 2.60 -15.76
CA LEU A 146 18.29 3.96 -15.25
C LEU A 146 17.00 4.17 -14.47
N VAL A 147 17.11 4.97 -13.41
CA VAL A 147 15.99 5.38 -12.57
C VAL A 147 16.00 6.90 -12.41
N GLN A 148 14.85 7.53 -12.62
CA GLN A 148 14.65 8.95 -12.34
C GLN A 148 13.88 9.13 -11.04
N LEU A 149 14.44 9.90 -10.12
CA LEU A 149 13.87 10.20 -8.81
C LEU A 149 13.50 11.68 -8.72
N ARG A 150 12.55 11.98 -7.84
CA ARG A 150 12.18 13.35 -7.47
C ARG A 150 12.57 13.64 -6.02
N ASP A 151 13.33 14.71 -5.80
CA ASP A 151 13.49 15.35 -4.49
C ASP A 151 12.23 16.18 -4.19
N PRO A 152 11.40 15.78 -3.21
CA PRO A 152 10.19 16.51 -2.84
C PRO A 152 10.44 17.91 -2.26
N TRP A 153 11.65 18.19 -1.74
CA TRP A 153 11.96 19.47 -1.09
C TRP A 153 12.68 20.45 -2.01
N ALA A 154 13.07 20.02 -3.21
CA ALA A 154 13.85 20.83 -4.15
C ALA A 154 14.99 21.55 -3.41
N SER A 155 15.71 20.80 -2.55
CA SER A 155 16.56 21.32 -1.47
C SER A 155 17.74 22.18 -1.93
N GLY A 156 17.94 22.34 -3.24
CA GLY A 156 19.11 22.95 -3.85
C GLY A 156 20.34 22.04 -3.86
N ALA A 157 20.27 20.86 -3.22
CA ALA A 157 21.29 19.85 -3.32
C ALA A 157 21.20 19.18 -4.70
N HIS A 158 22.12 19.53 -5.59
CA HIS A 158 22.18 18.94 -6.92
C HIS A 158 22.89 17.59 -6.88
N TRP A 159 22.27 16.59 -7.52
CA TRP A 159 22.87 15.28 -7.73
C TRP A 159 24.22 15.40 -8.45
N LYS A 160 25.25 14.75 -7.90
CA LYS A 160 26.62 14.76 -8.44
C LYS A 160 27.15 13.36 -8.83
N GLY A 161 26.25 12.43 -9.12
CA GLY A 161 26.62 11.08 -9.56
C GLY A 161 26.93 10.98 -11.05
N ARG A 162 27.04 9.74 -11.54
CA ARG A 162 27.42 9.39 -12.92
C ARG A 162 26.51 10.02 -13.97
N TRP A 163 25.23 10.15 -13.65
CA TRP A 163 24.20 10.71 -14.52
C TRP A 163 23.78 12.14 -14.11
N ALA A 164 24.65 12.87 -13.40
CA ALA A 164 24.43 14.29 -13.13
C ALA A 164 24.30 15.11 -14.44
N PRO A 165 23.60 16.25 -14.41
CA PRO A 165 23.54 17.14 -15.57
C PRO A 165 24.94 17.51 -16.06
N GLY A 166 25.21 17.31 -17.36
CA GLY A 166 26.52 17.58 -17.97
C GLY A 166 27.59 16.49 -17.79
N ALA A 167 27.27 15.37 -17.14
CA ALA A 167 28.21 14.26 -17.00
C ALA A 167 28.44 13.49 -18.33
N ASP A 168 29.63 12.90 -18.47
CA ASP A 168 30.04 12.16 -19.69
C ASP A 168 29.15 10.95 -20.01
N ALA A 169 28.42 10.40 -19.02
CA ALA A 169 27.52 9.27 -19.21
C ALA A 169 26.42 9.58 -20.25
N TRP A 170 25.93 10.82 -20.28
CA TRP A 170 24.93 11.25 -21.27
C TRP A 170 25.50 11.23 -22.70
N ALA A 171 26.78 11.59 -22.88
CA ALA A 171 27.46 11.53 -24.17
C ALA A 171 27.76 10.07 -24.60
N ARG A 172 28.05 9.19 -23.62
CA ARG A 172 28.27 7.75 -23.87
C ARG A 172 26.99 6.99 -24.23
N CYS A 173 25.84 7.45 -23.76
CA CYS A 173 24.53 6.86 -24.10
C CYS A 173 23.52 7.96 -24.52
N PRO A 174 23.64 8.48 -25.76
CA PRO A 174 22.78 9.57 -26.24
C PRO A 174 21.28 9.22 -26.24
N ALA A 175 20.94 7.94 -26.37
CA ALA A 175 19.56 7.45 -26.32
C ALA A 175 18.87 7.69 -24.97
N ALA A 176 19.62 7.91 -23.89
CA ALA A 176 19.05 8.17 -22.56
C ALA A 176 18.41 9.57 -22.46
N GLY A 177 18.90 10.55 -23.22
CA GLY A 177 18.40 11.92 -23.17
C GLY A 177 16.90 12.04 -23.47
N PRO A 178 16.40 11.47 -24.60
CA PRO A 178 14.97 11.43 -24.90
C PRO A 178 14.14 10.65 -23.87
N CYS A 179 14.71 9.61 -23.25
CA CYS A 179 14.02 8.82 -22.22
C CYS A 179 13.95 9.57 -20.87
N PHE A 180 14.91 10.45 -20.59
CA PHE A 180 15.00 11.15 -19.31
C PHE A 180 15.22 12.65 -19.56
N PRO A 181 14.17 13.38 -19.98
CA PRO A 181 14.29 14.79 -20.28
C PRO A 181 14.72 15.56 -19.03
N GLN A 182 15.80 16.34 -19.17
CA GLN A 182 16.30 17.19 -18.10
C GLN A 182 15.53 18.51 -18.10
N HIS A 183 14.54 18.66 -17.23
CA HIS A 183 13.71 19.88 -17.13
C HIS A 183 14.39 21.03 -16.35
N GLY A 184 15.72 21.11 -16.41
CA GLY A 184 16.52 22.10 -15.71
C GLY A 184 16.49 21.95 -14.18
N PRO A 185 17.17 22.86 -13.45
CA PRO A 185 17.31 22.77 -11.99
C PRO A 185 16.01 22.94 -11.20
N GLN A 186 14.92 23.34 -11.85
CA GLN A 186 13.63 23.63 -11.21
C GLN A 186 12.69 22.41 -11.04
N ASP A 187 13.02 21.29 -11.68
CA ASP A 187 12.20 20.06 -11.64
C ASP A 187 12.51 19.18 -10.42
N ALA A 188 13.60 19.50 -9.70
CA ALA A 188 14.09 18.77 -8.53
C ALA A 188 14.19 17.24 -8.77
N SER A 189 14.34 16.83 -10.03
CA SER A 189 14.49 15.44 -10.44
C SER A 189 15.93 15.15 -10.79
N PHE A 190 16.36 13.91 -10.60
CA PHE A 190 17.70 13.46 -10.92
C PHE A 190 17.69 12.00 -11.36
N VAL A 191 18.68 11.63 -12.16
CA VAL A 191 18.82 10.30 -12.75
C VAL A 191 20.05 9.63 -12.19
N LEU A 192 19.93 8.34 -11.92
CA LEU A 192 20.98 7.45 -11.44
C LEU A 192 20.92 6.14 -12.20
N ASP A 193 22.07 5.47 -12.30
CA ASP A 193 22.07 4.06 -12.67
C ASP A 193 21.62 3.17 -11.50
N TRP A 194 21.28 1.93 -11.82
CA TRP A 194 20.78 0.98 -10.83
C TRP A 194 21.80 0.68 -9.73
N GLU A 195 23.08 0.63 -10.08
CA GLU A 195 24.18 0.42 -9.12
C GLU A 195 24.28 1.58 -8.11
N GLU A 196 24.12 2.82 -8.56
CA GLU A 196 23.98 4.00 -7.70
C GLU A 196 22.71 3.90 -6.85
N ALA A 197 21.57 3.45 -7.41
CA ALA A 197 20.36 3.22 -6.63
C ALA A 197 20.60 2.28 -5.44
N CYS A 198 21.17 1.10 -5.70
CA CYS A 198 21.50 0.11 -4.69
C CYS A 198 22.52 0.63 -3.65
N ARG A 199 23.36 1.60 -4.02
CA ARG A 199 24.39 2.17 -3.13
C ARG A 199 23.85 3.23 -2.16
N PHE A 200 22.84 4.00 -2.55
CA PHE A 200 22.30 5.11 -1.77
C PHE A 200 20.98 4.80 -1.07
N PHE A 201 20.17 3.88 -1.59
CA PHE A 201 18.87 3.54 -1.01
C PHE A 201 18.94 2.24 -0.23
N VAL A 202 18.07 2.11 0.78
CA VAL A 202 18.01 0.93 1.65
C VAL A 202 16.65 0.26 1.65
N GLY A 203 15.65 0.89 1.06
CA GLY A 203 14.30 0.38 1.02
C GLY A 203 13.54 0.82 -0.21
N CYS A 204 12.55 0.02 -0.58
CA CYS A 204 11.68 0.22 -1.73
C CYS A 204 10.24 -0.07 -1.32
N GLY A 205 9.32 0.79 -1.73
CA GLY A 205 7.90 0.64 -1.51
C GLY A 205 7.12 0.82 -2.81
N VAL A 206 6.06 0.06 -2.98
CA VAL A 206 5.15 0.18 -4.14
C VAL A 206 3.74 0.47 -3.64
N VAL A 207 3.06 1.39 -4.31
CA VAL A 207 1.63 1.66 -4.17
C VAL A 207 0.95 1.24 -5.47
N PHE A 208 0.12 0.20 -5.39
CA PHE A 208 -0.58 -0.35 -6.55
C PHE A 208 -1.70 0.59 -6.95
N ASN A 209 -1.60 1.18 -8.12
CA ASN A 209 -2.55 2.18 -8.58
C ASN A 209 -3.92 1.56 -8.85
N HIS A 210 -4.94 2.01 -8.13
CA HIS A 210 -6.33 1.55 -8.23
C HIS A 210 -7.29 2.74 -8.49
N TYR A 211 -6.85 3.76 -9.24
CA TYR A 211 -7.58 5.03 -9.38
C TYR A 211 -9.04 4.90 -9.86
N HIS A 212 -9.31 3.95 -10.76
CA HIS A 212 -10.64 3.72 -11.31
C HIS A 212 -11.42 2.61 -10.61
N TYR A 213 -10.91 2.09 -9.49
CA TYR A 213 -11.59 1.04 -8.74
C TYR A 213 -12.68 1.65 -7.86
N ILE A 214 -13.73 0.86 -7.68
CA ILE A 214 -14.76 1.08 -6.69
C ILE A 214 -14.27 0.46 -5.39
N ASP A 215 -14.31 1.25 -4.33
CA ASP A 215 -13.79 0.87 -3.01
C ASP A 215 -14.94 0.62 -2.03
N TYR A 216 -15.11 -0.64 -1.66
CA TYR A 216 -16.08 -1.11 -0.67
C TYR A 216 -15.38 -1.30 0.67
N ARG A 217 -15.89 -0.74 1.77
CA ARG A 217 -15.32 -0.87 3.13
C ARG A 217 -16.37 -1.32 4.14
N ILE A 218 -16.18 -2.51 4.69
CA ILE A 218 -17.09 -3.19 5.61
C ILE A 218 -16.43 -3.28 7.00
N PRO A 219 -16.80 -2.40 7.96
CA PRO A 219 -16.37 -2.54 9.34
C PRO A 219 -16.92 -3.82 9.98
N PHE A 220 -16.08 -4.52 10.73
CA PHE A 220 -16.47 -5.70 11.49
C PHE A 220 -15.58 -5.84 12.75
N VAL A 221 -15.84 -6.84 13.57
CA VAL A 221 -15.08 -7.10 14.80
C VAL A 221 -14.65 -8.56 14.85
N PHE A 222 -13.39 -8.81 15.21
CA PHE A 222 -12.96 -10.13 15.66
C PHE A 222 -13.32 -10.34 17.13
N GLN A 223 -13.91 -11.48 17.47
CA GLN A 223 -14.08 -11.95 18.85
C GLN A 223 -13.05 -13.05 19.10
N GLY A 224 -12.02 -12.74 19.89
CA GLY A 224 -10.81 -13.56 19.95
C GLY A 224 -10.19 -13.68 18.56
N GLY A 225 -10.07 -14.91 18.05
CA GLY A 225 -9.55 -15.24 16.72
C GLY A 225 -10.63 -15.37 15.63
N VAL A 226 -11.91 -15.31 16.00
CA VAL A 226 -13.05 -15.54 15.11
C VAL A 226 -13.47 -14.24 14.45
N ALA A 227 -13.53 -14.24 13.12
CA ALA A 227 -13.99 -13.09 12.35
C ALA A 227 -15.52 -13.00 12.36
N GLY A 228 -16.07 -11.82 12.69
CA GLY A 228 -17.49 -11.54 12.52
C GLY A 228 -17.95 -11.39 11.06
N LEU A 229 -17.05 -11.53 10.09
CA LEU A 229 -17.30 -11.35 8.67
C LEU A 229 -16.37 -12.21 7.81
N CYS A 230 -16.92 -12.82 6.77
CA CYS A 230 -16.25 -13.47 5.64
C CYS A 230 -16.95 -13.03 4.34
N LEU A 231 -16.27 -13.17 3.21
CA LEU A 231 -16.84 -12.86 1.89
C LEU A 231 -17.01 -14.13 1.08
N GLU A 232 -18.23 -14.39 0.61
CA GLU A 232 -18.47 -15.36 -0.46
C GLU A 232 -18.45 -14.61 -1.79
N VAL A 233 -17.47 -14.94 -2.64
CA VAL A 233 -17.24 -14.28 -3.93
C VAL A 233 -17.61 -15.25 -5.04
N ALA A 234 -18.70 -14.95 -5.74
CA ALA A 234 -19.12 -15.65 -6.94
C ALA A 234 -18.79 -14.83 -8.19
N VAL A 235 -18.21 -15.47 -9.21
CA VAL A 235 -17.82 -14.81 -10.46
C VAL A 235 -18.29 -15.61 -11.67
N THR A 236 -18.72 -14.89 -12.71
CA THR A 236 -19.15 -15.50 -13.99
C THR A 236 -18.11 -15.32 -15.10
N GLU A 237 -17.16 -14.40 -14.92
CA GLU A 237 -15.99 -14.20 -15.78
C GLU A 237 -14.70 -14.05 -14.93
N PRO A 238 -13.51 -14.36 -15.49
CA PRO A 238 -12.24 -14.11 -14.82
C PRO A 238 -12.12 -12.67 -14.33
N THR A 239 -12.13 -12.47 -13.01
CA THR A 239 -12.18 -11.13 -12.41
C THR A 239 -11.09 -10.94 -11.36
N ALA A 240 -10.27 -9.90 -11.52
CA ALA A 240 -9.27 -9.51 -10.54
C ALA A 240 -9.88 -8.63 -9.45
N LEU A 241 -9.76 -9.04 -8.19
CA LEU A 241 -10.17 -8.26 -7.02
C LEU A 241 -9.01 -8.11 -6.05
N THR A 242 -9.00 -6.97 -5.34
CA THR A 242 -8.08 -6.74 -4.24
C THR A 242 -8.85 -6.66 -2.94
N VAL A 243 -8.61 -7.62 -2.04
CA VAL A 243 -9.19 -7.61 -0.69
C VAL A 243 -8.20 -7.01 0.28
N VAL A 244 -8.68 -6.16 1.19
CA VAL A 244 -7.86 -5.45 2.18
C VAL A 244 -8.39 -5.71 3.57
N LEU A 245 -7.54 -6.13 4.50
CA LEU A 245 -7.87 -6.21 5.92
C LEU A 245 -7.12 -5.11 6.67
N SER A 246 -7.86 -4.24 7.35
CA SER A 246 -7.30 -3.05 8.00
C SER A 246 -7.64 -2.99 9.49
N GLN A 247 -6.63 -2.74 10.30
CA GLN A 247 -6.75 -2.45 11.73
C GLN A 247 -6.85 -0.94 11.98
N ALA A 248 -7.36 -0.56 13.15
CA ALA A 248 -7.40 0.83 13.56
C ALA A 248 -5.99 1.44 13.64
N ASP A 249 -5.83 2.66 13.10
CA ASP A 249 -4.57 3.40 13.21
C ASP A 249 -4.27 3.76 14.66
N ARG A 250 -3.05 3.48 15.10
CA ARG A 250 -2.58 3.73 16.46
C ARG A 250 -1.81 5.04 16.60
N ARG A 251 -1.57 5.80 15.52
CA ARG A 251 -0.89 7.10 15.61
C ARG A 251 -1.66 8.08 16.52
N GLY A 252 -0.93 8.73 17.42
CA GLY A 252 -1.53 9.58 18.45
C GLY A 252 -2.31 8.80 19.52
N SER A 253 -2.16 7.48 19.58
CA SER A 253 -2.49 6.70 20.78
C SER A 253 -1.40 6.86 21.83
N ARG A 254 -1.77 6.72 23.11
CA ARG A 254 -0.79 6.64 24.22
C ARG A 254 -0.15 5.26 24.34
N THR A 255 -0.67 4.27 23.62
CA THR A 255 -0.19 2.89 23.65
C THR A 255 0.77 2.62 22.49
N HIS A 256 1.96 2.09 22.80
CA HIS A 256 2.99 1.67 21.85
C HIS A 256 2.90 0.18 21.48
N GLU A 257 1.71 -0.41 21.62
CA GLU A 257 1.49 -1.83 21.35
C GLU A 257 1.67 -2.14 19.86
N ALA A 258 2.27 -3.29 19.56
CA ALA A 258 2.36 -3.83 18.21
C ALA A 258 0.98 -4.22 17.68
N TYR A 259 0.76 -4.08 16.37
CA TYR A 259 -0.48 -4.49 15.71
C TYR A 259 -0.75 -5.99 15.95
N ALA A 260 -2.02 -6.36 16.04
CA ALA A 260 -2.37 -7.77 16.16
C ALA A 260 -1.94 -8.51 14.88
N PRO A 261 -1.42 -9.75 14.98
CA PRO A 261 -1.08 -10.52 13.80
C PRO A 261 -2.37 -10.99 13.09
N ILE A 262 -2.53 -10.57 11.84
CA ILE A 262 -3.72 -10.87 11.01
C ILE A 262 -3.32 -11.51 9.67
N MET A 263 -4.29 -12.05 8.94
CA MET A 263 -4.13 -12.70 7.64
C MET A 263 -5.45 -12.69 6.87
N LEU A 264 -5.38 -12.76 5.54
CA LEU A 264 -6.50 -13.15 4.68
C LEU A 264 -6.23 -14.54 4.08
N SER A 265 -7.19 -15.46 4.22
CA SER A 265 -7.15 -16.77 3.58
C SER A 265 -8.21 -16.86 2.49
N LEU A 266 -7.85 -17.45 1.36
CA LEU A 266 -8.74 -17.74 0.25
C LEU A 266 -9.00 -19.24 0.18
N ALA A 267 -10.28 -19.61 0.14
CA ALA A 267 -10.75 -20.97 0.04
C ALA A 267 -11.66 -21.15 -1.17
N ARG A 268 -11.79 -22.38 -1.64
CA ARG A 268 -12.77 -22.79 -2.64
C ARG A 268 -13.38 -24.15 -2.27
N GLN A 269 -14.48 -24.52 -2.92
CA GLN A 269 -15.06 -25.85 -2.78
C GLN A 269 -14.07 -26.94 -3.19
N THR A 270 -14.01 -28.01 -2.41
CA THR A 270 -13.17 -29.19 -2.71
C THR A 270 -13.74 -29.99 -3.88
N ALA A 271 -15.07 -30.04 -3.98
CA ALA A 271 -15.81 -30.62 -5.10
C ALA A 271 -17.13 -29.86 -5.30
N PRO A 272 -17.70 -29.86 -6.52
CA PRO A 272 -18.99 -29.23 -6.80
C PRO A 272 -20.07 -29.73 -5.84
N ASP A 273 -20.95 -28.83 -5.41
CA ASP A 273 -22.11 -29.11 -4.53
C ASP A 273 -21.75 -29.71 -3.16
N THR A 274 -20.48 -29.61 -2.73
CA THR A 274 -20.07 -29.99 -1.38
C THR A 274 -19.99 -28.79 -0.46
N ALA A 275 -20.29 -29.03 0.82
CA ALA A 275 -20.01 -28.07 1.89
C ALA A 275 -18.51 -28.06 2.27
N ALA A 276 -17.69 -28.96 1.73
CA ALA A 276 -16.27 -29.03 2.04
C ALA A 276 -15.48 -27.99 1.23
N TYR A 277 -14.70 -27.16 1.93
CA TYR A 277 -13.82 -26.14 1.36
C TYR A 277 -12.37 -26.45 1.69
N THR A 278 -11.47 -26.02 0.80
CA THR A 278 -10.03 -26.11 1.01
C THR A 278 -9.37 -24.75 0.76
N LEU A 279 -8.37 -24.42 1.58
CA LEU A 279 -7.54 -23.24 1.42
C LEU A 279 -6.64 -23.39 0.20
N ILE A 280 -6.62 -22.37 -0.65
CA ILE A 280 -5.78 -22.34 -1.86
C ILE A 280 -4.67 -21.30 -1.77
N ALA A 281 -4.85 -20.26 -0.94
CA ALA A 281 -3.87 -19.19 -0.78
C ALA A 281 -4.07 -18.44 0.53
N ASN A 282 -2.99 -17.89 1.06
CA ASN A 282 -2.94 -16.93 2.15
C ASN A 282 -2.25 -15.65 1.68
N SER A 283 -2.63 -14.52 2.27
CA SER A 283 -1.91 -13.25 2.12
C SER A 283 -0.47 -13.39 2.62
N ALA A 284 0.48 -12.80 1.90
CA ALA A 284 1.89 -12.73 2.29
C ALA A 284 2.36 -11.28 2.45
N ALA A 285 3.61 -11.10 2.89
CA ALA A 285 4.22 -9.77 3.02
C ALA A 285 4.41 -9.08 1.66
N ASP A 286 4.69 -9.88 0.63
CA ASP A 286 4.66 -9.44 -0.76
C ASP A 286 3.24 -9.60 -1.31
N LEU A 287 2.70 -8.51 -1.83
CA LEU A 287 1.30 -8.42 -2.26
C LEU A 287 1.05 -9.13 -3.60
N GLU A 288 2.09 -9.31 -4.41
CA GLU A 288 2.02 -10.00 -5.71
C GLU A 288 2.27 -11.51 -5.58
N VAL A 289 2.66 -11.99 -4.39
CA VAL A 289 2.93 -13.40 -4.12
C VAL A 289 1.96 -13.91 -3.07
N LEU A 290 1.22 -14.97 -3.40
CA LEU A 290 0.37 -15.65 -2.43
C LEU A 290 1.17 -16.76 -1.74
N GLY A 291 1.02 -16.83 -0.42
CA GLY A 291 1.62 -17.89 0.40
C GLY A 291 0.68 -19.09 0.55
N GLN A 292 1.25 -20.24 0.87
CA GLN A 292 0.48 -21.39 1.37
C GLN A 292 0.62 -21.54 2.88
N ASP A 293 1.69 -20.96 3.45
CA ASP A 293 1.98 -21.02 4.88
C ASP A 293 1.03 -20.14 5.69
N PHE A 294 0.85 -20.51 6.97
CA PHE A 294 0.09 -19.73 7.93
C PHE A 294 0.94 -18.63 8.59
N THR A 295 1.46 -17.72 7.77
CA THR A 295 2.25 -16.57 8.22
C THR A 295 1.38 -15.34 8.54
N PHE A 296 1.04 -15.14 9.81
CA PHE A 296 0.29 -13.97 10.26
C PHE A 296 1.19 -12.73 10.34
N LEU A 297 0.76 -11.61 9.76
CA LEU A 297 1.56 -10.39 9.69
C LEU A 297 1.10 -9.38 10.73
N GLN A 298 2.07 -8.81 11.46
CA GLN A 298 1.84 -7.68 12.37
C GLN A 298 1.91 -6.37 11.57
N GLY A 299 0.82 -6.07 10.87
CA GLY A 299 0.71 -4.88 10.04
C GLY A 299 -0.63 -4.18 10.25
N ARG A 300 -0.65 -2.86 10.01
CA ARG A 300 -1.92 -2.11 10.01
C ARG A 300 -2.86 -2.64 8.93
N ASP A 301 -2.31 -2.95 7.76
CA ASP A 301 -3.04 -3.37 6.57
C ASP A 301 -2.42 -4.64 5.98
N ILE A 302 -3.27 -5.57 5.55
CA ILE A 302 -2.90 -6.77 4.80
C ILE A 302 -3.76 -6.85 3.56
N TYR A 303 -3.19 -7.42 2.50
CA TYR A 303 -3.79 -7.43 1.18
C TYR A 303 -3.82 -8.85 0.61
N LEU A 304 -4.82 -9.10 -0.22
CA LEU A 304 -4.91 -10.28 -1.06
C LEU A 304 -5.35 -9.82 -2.45
N MET A 305 -4.44 -9.90 -3.42
CA MET A 305 -4.74 -9.68 -4.84
C MET A 305 -4.88 -11.05 -5.52
N TYR A 306 -6.04 -11.29 -6.12
CA TYR A 306 -6.30 -12.56 -6.78
C TYR A 306 -7.23 -12.40 -7.99
N THR A 307 -7.01 -13.24 -9.00
CA THR A 307 -7.91 -13.37 -10.15
C THR A 307 -8.83 -14.56 -9.91
N PHE A 308 -10.09 -14.27 -9.64
CA PHE A 308 -11.14 -15.25 -9.37
C PHE A 308 -11.62 -15.82 -10.70
N LEU A 309 -11.68 -17.15 -10.81
CA LEU A 309 -12.04 -17.85 -12.04
C LEU A 309 -13.42 -18.52 -11.91
N PRO A 310 -14.28 -18.47 -12.94
CA PRO A 310 -15.64 -19.03 -12.88
C PRO A 310 -15.68 -20.52 -12.55
N GLU A 311 -14.73 -21.30 -13.06
CA GLU A 311 -14.62 -22.76 -12.85
C GLU A 311 -14.38 -23.19 -11.39
N HIS A 312 -14.04 -22.24 -10.52
CA HIS A 312 -13.77 -22.48 -9.10
C HIS A 312 -14.70 -21.68 -8.19
N SER A 313 -15.69 -21.02 -8.79
CA SER A 313 -16.69 -20.24 -8.08
C SER A 313 -17.70 -21.16 -7.39
N PRO A 314 -18.17 -20.83 -6.16
CA PRO A 314 -17.82 -19.67 -5.35
C PRO A 314 -16.54 -19.86 -4.51
N TYR A 315 -15.92 -18.74 -4.18
CA TYR A 315 -14.78 -18.66 -3.28
C TYR A 315 -15.21 -18.11 -1.92
N LEU A 316 -14.46 -18.47 -0.88
CA LEU A 316 -14.61 -17.88 0.46
C LEU A 316 -13.32 -17.14 0.84
N VAL A 317 -13.43 -15.86 1.16
CA VAL A 317 -12.34 -15.05 1.72
C VAL A 317 -12.56 -14.90 3.22
N VAL A 318 -11.63 -15.44 4.00
CA VAL A 318 -11.72 -15.55 5.46
C VAL A 318 -10.65 -14.66 6.10
N PRO A 319 -11.03 -13.56 6.78
CA PRO A 319 -10.15 -12.83 7.67
C PRO A 319 -9.77 -13.69 8.87
N ARG A 320 -8.49 -13.68 9.25
CA ARG A 320 -7.97 -14.50 10.35
C ARG A 320 -7.09 -13.66 11.25
N ARG A 321 -7.10 -13.99 12.55
CA ARG A 321 -6.28 -13.35 13.58
C ARG A 321 -5.62 -14.41 14.45
N LEU A 322 -4.34 -14.23 14.71
CA LEU A 322 -3.63 -15.00 15.72
C LEU A 322 -3.74 -14.27 17.05
N VAL A 323 -4.46 -14.85 18.02
CA VAL A 323 -4.63 -14.27 19.35
C VAL A 323 -3.35 -14.51 20.16
N GLN A 324 -2.74 -13.43 20.65
CA GLN A 324 -1.55 -13.49 21.50
C GLN A 324 -1.92 -13.31 22.98
N PRO A 325 -1.10 -13.80 23.94
CA PRO A 325 -1.32 -13.53 25.35
C PRO A 325 -1.35 -12.02 25.63
N GLY A 326 -2.40 -11.54 26.29
CA GLY A 326 -2.61 -10.10 26.57
C GLY A 326 -3.46 -9.37 25.54
N ASP A 327 -3.81 -10.01 24.44
CA ASP A 327 -4.76 -9.45 23.47
C ASP A 327 -6.13 -9.23 24.09
N GLY A 328 -6.74 -8.09 23.77
CA GLY A 328 -8.13 -7.81 24.12
C GLY A 328 -9.11 -8.79 23.44
N PRO A 329 -10.30 -9.00 24.05
CA PRO A 329 -11.29 -9.95 23.56
C PRO A 329 -11.87 -9.56 22.19
N ALA A 330 -11.86 -8.27 21.86
CA ALA A 330 -12.39 -7.75 20.62
C ALA A 330 -11.34 -6.94 19.85
N LEU A 331 -11.28 -7.12 18.53
CA LEU A 331 -10.46 -6.30 17.63
C LEU A 331 -11.32 -5.75 16.48
N PRO A 332 -11.69 -4.45 16.52
CA PRO A 332 -12.35 -3.80 15.39
C PRO A 332 -11.43 -3.72 14.18
N CYS A 333 -11.94 -4.14 13.02
CA CYS A 333 -11.25 -4.13 11.74
C CYS A 333 -12.18 -3.65 10.63
N VAL A 334 -11.61 -3.41 9.45
CA VAL A 334 -12.36 -3.13 8.24
C VAL A 334 -11.89 -4.09 7.16
N LEU A 335 -12.84 -4.82 6.57
CA LEU A 335 -12.60 -5.59 5.37
C LEU A 335 -12.96 -4.74 4.16
N GLY A 336 -12.04 -4.57 3.23
CA GLY A 336 -12.22 -3.80 2.02
C GLY A 336 -12.17 -4.68 0.77
N VAL A 337 -12.94 -4.32 -0.25
CA VAL A 337 -12.89 -4.95 -1.57
C VAL A 337 -12.73 -3.84 -2.60
N LEU A 338 -11.67 -3.92 -3.39
CA LEU A 338 -11.45 -3.03 -4.54
C LEU A 338 -11.79 -3.81 -5.81
N SER A 339 -12.68 -3.26 -6.63
CA SER A 339 -13.09 -3.85 -7.91
C SER A 339 -13.05 -2.81 -9.04
N GLN A 340 -12.66 -3.21 -10.25
CA GLN A 340 -12.78 -2.36 -11.44
C GLN A 340 -14.24 -2.19 -11.89
N LEU A 341 -15.09 -3.17 -11.56
CA LEU A 341 -16.49 -3.19 -11.96
C LEU A 341 -17.42 -3.06 -10.75
N PRO A 342 -18.56 -2.38 -10.88
CA PRO A 342 -19.56 -2.33 -9.82
C PRO A 342 -20.15 -3.72 -9.62
N PHE A 343 -20.30 -4.11 -8.35
CA PHE A 343 -21.13 -5.26 -8.00
C PHE A 343 -22.58 -4.90 -8.24
N THR A 344 -23.30 -5.80 -8.91
CA THR A 344 -24.73 -5.65 -9.20
C THR A 344 -25.39 -7.03 -9.11
N PRO A 345 -26.72 -7.12 -8.88
CA PRO A 345 -27.39 -8.41 -8.72
C PRO A 345 -27.22 -9.37 -9.90
N TYR A 346 -27.05 -8.85 -11.11
CA TYR A 346 -26.85 -9.61 -12.34
C TYR A 346 -25.45 -9.38 -12.95
N GLY A 347 -24.53 -8.84 -12.15
CA GLY A 347 -23.20 -8.47 -12.60
C GLY A 347 -22.25 -9.66 -12.68
N GLN A 348 -21.05 -9.38 -13.20
CA GLN A 348 -20.00 -10.40 -13.34
C GLN A 348 -19.54 -10.98 -12.00
N VAL A 349 -19.63 -10.18 -10.93
CA VAL A 349 -19.23 -10.56 -9.57
C VAL A 349 -20.39 -10.31 -8.61
N GLN A 350 -20.67 -11.31 -7.78
CA GLN A 350 -21.53 -11.19 -6.62
C GLN A 350 -20.70 -11.43 -5.36
N VAL A 351 -20.76 -10.49 -4.42
CA VAL A 351 -20.11 -10.63 -3.11
C VAL A 351 -21.17 -10.66 -2.02
N ARG A 352 -21.28 -11.80 -1.33
CA ARG A 352 -22.17 -11.97 -0.18
C ARG A 352 -21.38 -11.87 1.11
N LEU A 353 -21.99 -11.23 2.10
CA LEU A 353 -21.44 -11.05 3.43
C LEU A 353 -21.91 -12.21 4.29
N LYS A 354 -20.96 -13.02 4.73
CA LYS A 354 -21.21 -14.24 5.50
C LYS A 354 -20.54 -14.18 6.87
N LYS A 355 -20.99 -15.00 7.82
CA LYS A 355 -20.30 -15.28 9.08
C LYS A 355 -20.22 -16.79 9.26
N LEU A 356 -19.01 -17.32 9.45
CA LEU A 356 -18.77 -18.73 9.82
C LEU A 356 -19.12 -18.96 11.29
N SER A 357 -19.39 -20.21 11.67
CA SER A 357 -19.56 -20.58 13.08
C SER A 357 -18.26 -20.33 13.86
N ASP A 358 -18.41 -20.02 15.14
CA ASP A 358 -17.29 -19.69 16.03
C ASP A 358 -16.39 -20.92 16.27
N GLU A 359 -16.91 -22.12 16.07
CA GLU A 359 -16.23 -23.42 16.18
C GLU A 359 -15.58 -23.90 14.87
N ASN A 360 -15.66 -23.12 13.79
CA ASN A 360 -15.17 -23.55 12.49
C ASN A 360 -13.65 -23.78 12.49
N SER A 361 -13.23 -24.94 11.98
CA SER A 361 -11.83 -25.37 12.01
C SER A 361 -10.89 -24.47 11.20
N VAL A 362 -11.41 -23.65 10.27
CA VAL A 362 -10.60 -22.68 9.51
C VAL A 362 -9.88 -21.68 10.42
N PHE A 363 -10.43 -21.35 11.58
CA PHE A 363 -9.78 -20.45 12.54
C PHE A 363 -8.59 -21.12 13.25
N HIS A 364 -8.50 -22.45 13.22
CA HIS A 364 -7.46 -23.26 13.84
C HIS A 364 -6.45 -23.85 12.83
N ASN A 365 -6.15 -23.12 11.76
CA ASN A 365 -5.17 -23.50 10.72
C ASN A 365 -5.49 -24.83 10.00
N ALA A 366 -6.76 -25.23 9.96
CA ALA A 366 -7.18 -26.32 9.11
C ALA A 366 -7.12 -25.90 7.64
N THR A 367 -6.49 -26.73 6.79
CA THR A 367 -6.44 -26.54 5.34
C THR A 367 -7.73 -26.94 4.64
N THR A 368 -8.56 -27.76 5.31
CA THR A 368 -9.90 -28.18 4.86
C THR A 368 -10.90 -28.01 5.98
N PHE A 369 -12.09 -27.50 5.66
CA PHE A 369 -13.16 -27.22 6.63
C PHE A 369 -14.53 -27.31 5.97
N THR A 370 -15.58 -27.38 6.78
CA THR A 370 -16.96 -27.32 6.31
C THR A 370 -17.41 -25.86 6.26
N ASN A 371 -17.99 -25.43 5.14
CA ASN A 371 -18.63 -24.13 5.03
C ASN A 371 -20.01 -24.18 5.71
N ASP A 372 -20.07 -23.64 6.91
CA ASP A 372 -21.28 -23.43 7.72
C ASP A 372 -21.70 -21.95 7.74
N ALA A 373 -21.23 -21.16 6.78
CA ALA A 373 -21.39 -19.72 6.82
C ALA A 373 -22.84 -19.28 6.56
N ALA A 374 -23.37 -18.44 7.44
CA ALA A 374 -24.69 -17.84 7.33
C ALA A 374 -24.60 -16.40 6.78
N ASP A 375 -25.63 -15.95 6.05
CA ASP A 375 -25.72 -14.55 5.61
C ASP A 375 -25.80 -13.59 6.79
N VAL A 376 -25.03 -12.50 6.73
CA VAL A 376 -25.03 -11.44 7.74
C VAL A 376 -25.29 -10.10 7.06
N THR A 377 -26.12 -9.27 7.67
CA THR A 377 -26.35 -7.90 7.20
C THR A 377 -25.36 -6.96 7.87
N MET A 378 -24.61 -6.20 7.06
CA MET A 378 -23.60 -5.26 7.54
C MET A 378 -23.84 -3.88 6.96
N SER A 379 -23.45 -2.84 7.71
CA SER A 379 -23.32 -1.48 7.17
C SER A 379 -21.93 -1.29 6.58
N PHE A 380 -21.84 -0.81 5.35
CA PHE A 380 -20.58 -0.60 4.65
C PHE A 380 -20.58 0.67 3.80
N GLN A 381 -19.39 1.12 3.46
CA GLN A 381 -19.17 2.27 2.59
C GLN A 381 -18.88 1.82 1.18
N ILE A 382 -19.42 2.55 0.19
CA ILE A 382 -19.06 2.42 -1.21
C ILE A 382 -18.55 3.78 -1.69
N LYS A 383 -17.31 3.81 -2.16
CA LYS A 383 -16.71 4.97 -2.79
C LYS A 383 -16.49 4.69 -4.27
N LYS A 384 -17.26 5.39 -5.12
CA LYS A 384 -17.12 5.35 -6.59
C LYS A 384 -16.35 6.58 -7.04
N ASN A 385 -15.13 6.39 -7.55
CA ASN A 385 -14.22 7.47 -7.94
C ASN A 385 -13.99 8.50 -6.81
N ALA A 386 -13.40 9.66 -7.13
CA ALA A 386 -13.13 10.72 -6.16
C ALA A 386 -14.37 11.47 -5.65
N ALA A 387 -15.58 11.16 -6.12
CA ALA A 387 -16.71 12.08 -6.06
C ALA A 387 -17.81 11.72 -5.04
N THR A 388 -18.08 10.44 -4.76
CA THR A 388 -19.26 10.09 -3.95
C THR A 388 -18.97 8.93 -3.00
N LEU A 389 -19.18 9.19 -1.70
CA LEU A 389 -19.18 8.19 -0.63
C LEU A 389 -20.63 7.92 -0.25
N THR A 390 -21.04 6.65 -0.30
CA THR A 390 -22.38 6.20 0.10
C THR A 390 -22.26 5.16 1.20
N GLU A 391 -23.22 5.15 2.13
CA GLU A 391 -23.33 4.15 3.18
C GLU A 391 -24.57 3.30 2.91
N VAL A 392 -24.41 1.99 2.94
CA VAL A 392 -25.43 1.00 2.59
C VAL A 392 -25.46 -0.07 3.69
N THR A 393 -26.64 -0.60 3.99
CA THR A 393 -26.83 -1.75 4.89
C THR A 393 -27.47 -2.88 4.10
N SER A 394 -26.74 -3.98 3.92
CA SER A 394 -27.16 -5.12 3.09
C SER A 394 -26.38 -6.38 3.48
N SER A 395 -26.86 -7.55 3.07
CA SER A 395 -26.12 -8.83 3.13
C SER A 395 -25.28 -9.10 1.89
N THR A 396 -25.34 -8.22 0.88
CA THR A 396 -24.56 -8.31 -0.36
C THR A 396 -23.98 -6.93 -0.71
N LEU A 397 -22.84 -6.90 -1.41
CA LEU A 397 -22.21 -5.65 -1.84
C LEU A 397 -22.77 -5.07 -3.15
N ASN A 398 -23.89 -5.62 -3.63
CA ASN A 398 -24.55 -5.23 -4.88
C ASN A 398 -25.25 -3.86 -4.81
#